data_AF-A0A7F8PWM4-F1
#
_entry.id   AF-A0A7F8PWM4-F1
#
_cell.length_a   1.000
_cell.length_b   1.000
_cell.length_c   1.000
_cell.angle_alpha   90.00
_cell.angle_beta   90.00
_cell.angle_gamma   90.00
#
_symmetry.space_group_name_H-M   'P 1'
#
loop_
_entity.id
_entity.type
_entity.pdbx_description
1 polymer ?
#
loop_
_entity_poly.entity_id
_entity_poly.type
_entity_poly.pdbx_seq_one_letter_code
_entity_poly.pdbx_strand_id
1 'polypeptide(L)'
;MGSPSKRFTNFEDKQQVFEWKKLVSLVARRYIGRYGLSHVSKWNFETWNEPDHRDFDNVSMTMQGFLNYYDACSEGLRAASPALRLGGPADSFRPWPRSPLCWGLLGHCHNGTNFFTGELGVRLDYISLHKKGAGSSISILEQEKATVLQIQRLFPKFADTPIYNDEADPLVGWSLPQPWRADVTYAAMVVKVIAQHQNLLVANSSSAVRYALLSNDNAFLSYQPHYFTQRTLTARFQVNNTRPAHVQLLRKPVLTAMALLALLDSEQLWAEVSQAGTVLDSNHTVGVLASAHSPAGPLDAWRATVLVYASDDTRDHANRSVALTLRLHGVPPGPGLVYVTLYLDNRLCSPHGEWQRLGRPVFPSAEEFRRMRAAEVRGRVGDGAGRLSRSQGPEYQSLSPGPGGRGATPLPCQWPPDNKPRAPAALAPAGARVCTPREAARPGDLAPCSALDQWAGAFGLVG
;
A
#
# COMPACT_ATOMS: atom_id res chain seq x y z
N MET A 1 -3.60 7.16 21.01
CA MET A 1 -2.33 7.24 21.77
C MET A 1 -2.07 8.69 22.16
N GLY A 2 -1.54 8.94 23.36
CA GLY A 2 -1.24 10.29 23.87
C GLY A 2 -2.05 10.71 25.10
N SER A 3 -1.66 11.82 25.74
CA SER A 3 -2.31 12.37 26.93
C SER A 3 -2.88 13.77 26.65
N PRO A 4 -4.19 13.91 26.36
CA PRO A 4 -4.81 15.20 26.06
C PRO A 4 -4.55 16.22 27.17
N SER A 5 -3.85 17.30 26.84
CA SER A 5 -3.45 18.35 27.79
C SER A 5 -2.76 17.82 29.06
N LYS A 6 -2.01 16.71 28.95
CA LYS A 6 -1.33 16.04 30.06
C LYS A 6 -2.27 15.56 31.19
N ARG A 7 -3.57 15.35 30.90
CA ARG A 7 -4.58 14.94 31.89
C ARG A 7 -4.33 13.54 32.43
N PHE A 8 -3.89 12.62 31.58
CA PHE A 8 -3.60 11.24 31.97
C PHE A 8 -2.10 11.10 32.24
N THR A 9 -1.75 10.65 33.44
CA THR A 9 -0.39 10.58 33.95
C THR A 9 -0.08 9.23 34.58
N ASN A 10 -1.07 8.43 34.98
CA ASN A 10 -0.85 7.13 35.62
C ASN A 10 -2.03 6.18 35.38
N PHE A 11 -1.80 5.06 34.68
CA PHE A 11 -2.84 4.07 34.41
C PHE A 11 -3.02 3.00 35.51
N GLU A 12 -2.34 3.14 36.65
CA GLU A 12 -2.73 2.44 37.88
C GLU A 12 -3.72 3.26 38.73
N ASP A 13 -3.87 4.55 38.47
CA ASP A 13 -4.90 5.38 39.10
C ASP A 13 -6.28 5.00 38.52
N LYS A 14 -7.11 4.39 39.36
CA LYS A 14 -8.46 3.96 38.97
C LYS A 14 -9.29 5.10 38.39
N GLN A 15 -9.21 6.31 38.93
CA GLN A 15 -9.97 7.44 38.40
C GLN A 15 -9.60 7.71 36.94
N GLN A 16 -8.30 7.73 36.64
CA GLN A 16 -7.81 7.93 35.28
C GLN A 16 -8.19 6.78 34.33
N VAL A 17 -8.19 5.54 34.82
CA VAL A 17 -8.64 4.36 34.04
C VAL A 17 -10.12 4.49 33.66
N PHE A 18 -10.99 4.88 34.59
CA PHE A 18 -12.41 5.14 34.29
C PHE A 18 -12.61 6.34 33.36
N GLU A 19 -11.85 7.42 33.56
CA GLU A 19 -11.89 8.59 32.68
C GLU A 19 -11.42 8.26 31.25
N TRP A 20 -10.42 7.38 31.11
CA TRP A 20 -9.92 6.94 29.81
C TRP A 20 -10.98 6.12 29.06
N LYS A 21 -11.64 5.18 29.74
CA LYS A 21 -12.78 4.43 29.18
C LYS A 21 -13.87 5.39 28.67
N LYS A 22 -14.18 6.43 29.45
CA LYS A 22 -15.16 7.46 29.06
C LYS A 22 -14.68 8.25 27.84
N LEU A 23 -13.41 8.68 27.80
CA LEU A 23 -12.82 9.38 26.65
C LEU A 23 -12.94 8.54 25.38
N VAL A 24 -12.51 7.26 25.42
CA VAL A 24 -12.57 6.36 24.28
C VAL A 24 -14.00 6.21 23.78
N SER A 25 -14.96 6.01 24.68
CA SER A 25 -16.38 5.89 24.31
C SER A 25 -16.92 7.17 23.66
N LEU A 26 -16.59 8.34 24.21
CA LEU A 26 -17.00 9.64 23.67
C LEU A 26 -16.40 9.90 22.28
N VAL A 27 -15.12 9.58 22.08
CA VAL A 27 -14.44 9.72 20.79
C VAL A 27 -15.07 8.81 19.74
N ALA A 28 -15.30 7.54 20.08
CA ALA A 28 -15.95 6.59 19.19
C ALA A 28 -17.37 7.02 18.81
N ARG A 29 -18.21 7.40 19.79
CA ARG A 29 -19.57 7.91 19.54
C ARG A 29 -19.56 9.19 18.69
N ARG A 30 -18.63 10.11 18.95
CA ARG A 30 -18.47 11.34 18.16
C ARG A 30 -18.20 11.02 16.68
N TYR A 31 -17.26 10.12 16.40
CA TYR A 31 -16.91 9.80 15.03
C TYR A 31 -17.93 8.88 14.35
N ILE A 32 -18.62 8.01 15.09
CA ILE A 32 -19.81 7.30 14.59
C ILE A 32 -20.88 8.31 14.18
N GLY A 33 -21.19 9.31 15.02
CA GLY A 33 -22.16 10.35 14.69
C GLY A 33 -21.75 11.19 13.49
N ARG A 34 -20.44 11.39 13.27
CA ARG A 34 -19.92 12.21 12.16
C ARG A 34 -19.82 11.46 10.83
N TYR A 35 -19.39 10.20 10.85
CA TYR A 35 -19.03 9.43 9.65
C TYR A 35 -19.92 8.19 9.42
N GLY A 36 -20.80 7.88 10.37
CA GLY A 36 -21.63 6.68 10.35
C GLY A 36 -20.89 5.44 10.87
N LEU A 37 -21.64 4.52 11.49
CA LEU A 37 -21.07 3.30 12.07
C LEU A 37 -20.38 2.43 11.02
N SER A 38 -20.98 2.29 9.82
CA SER A 38 -20.41 1.50 8.71
C SER A 38 -19.02 1.96 8.29
N HIS A 39 -18.72 3.26 8.43
CA HIS A 39 -17.40 3.78 8.14
C HIS A 39 -16.43 3.51 9.30
N VAL A 40 -16.83 3.83 10.53
CA VAL A 40 -15.95 3.71 11.72
C VAL A 40 -15.67 2.26 12.10
N SER A 41 -16.57 1.31 11.81
CA SER A 41 -16.33 -0.12 12.02
C SER A 41 -15.21 -0.68 11.12
N LYS A 42 -14.84 0.05 10.07
CA LYS A 42 -13.68 -0.28 9.22
C LYS A 42 -12.36 0.18 9.82
N TRP A 43 -12.36 1.08 10.80
CA TRP A 43 -11.12 1.57 11.42
C TRP A 43 -10.49 0.49 12.30
N ASN A 44 -9.16 0.43 12.30
CA ASN A 44 -8.38 -0.38 13.23
C ASN A 44 -8.06 0.49 14.44
N PHE A 45 -8.79 0.32 15.55
CA PHE A 45 -8.34 0.93 16.81
C PHE A 45 -7.25 0.07 17.41
N GLU A 46 -6.23 0.71 17.97
CA GLU A 46 -5.00 0.06 18.38
C GLU A 46 -4.49 0.60 19.70
N THR A 47 -3.66 -0.18 20.38
CA THR A 47 -2.97 0.23 21.61
C THR A 47 -1.99 1.38 21.38
N TRP A 48 -1.38 1.83 22.48
CA TRP A 48 -0.22 2.71 22.41
C TRP A 48 0.90 2.03 21.60
N ASN A 49 1.59 2.80 20.75
CA ASN A 49 2.66 2.31 19.88
C ASN A 49 3.85 1.82 20.70
N GLU A 50 4.40 0.67 20.34
CA GLU A 50 5.64 0.12 20.89
C GLU A 50 5.76 0.26 22.42
N PRO A 51 4.81 -0.31 23.20
CA PRO A 51 4.78 -0.13 24.65
C PRO A 51 6.08 -0.58 25.34
N ASP A 52 6.77 -1.61 24.83
CA ASP A 52 8.03 -2.09 25.40
C ASP A 52 9.24 -1.19 25.08
N HIS A 53 9.12 -0.27 24.11
CA HIS A 53 10.11 0.77 23.85
C HIS A 53 9.97 1.99 24.78
N ARG A 54 8.91 2.02 25.61
CA ARG A 54 8.67 2.97 26.71
C ARG A 54 8.56 4.44 26.31
N ASP A 55 8.14 4.72 25.08
CA ASP A 55 7.83 6.10 24.65
C ASP A 55 6.43 6.53 25.08
N PHE A 56 6.30 6.87 26.37
CA PHE A 56 5.03 7.26 27.01
C PHE A 56 4.99 8.74 27.42
N ASP A 57 5.92 9.57 26.95
CA ASP A 57 6.11 10.95 27.43
C ASP A 57 6.18 11.05 28.97
N ASN A 58 5.20 11.74 29.58
CA ASN A 58 5.06 11.92 31.04
C ASN A 58 4.01 10.99 31.66
N VAL A 59 3.65 9.90 30.97
CA VAL A 59 2.66 8.94 31.44
C VAL A 59 3.36 7.73 32.07
N SER A 60 3.04 7.45 33.33
CA SER A 60 3.42 6.20 33.98
C SER A 60 2.59 5.05 33.43
N MET A 61 3.27 4.15 32.71
CA MET A 61 2.70 2.95 32.12
C MET A 61 3.48 1.72 32.58
N THR A 62 3.11 1.18 33.74
CA THR A 62 3.62 -0.10 34.23
C THR A 62 2.97 -1.27 33.48
N MET A 63 3.37 -2.51 33.78
CA MET A 63 2.66 -3.69 33.30
C MET A 63 1.16 -3.63 33.63
N GLN A 64 0.82 -3.45 34.92
CA GLN A 64 -0.57 -3.41 35.34
C GLN A 64 -1.29 -2.18 34.76
N GLY A 65 -0.61 -1.03 34.68
CA GLY A 65 -1.15 0.16 34.05
C GLY A 65 -1.50 -0.07 32.57
N PHE A 66 -0.65 -0.77 31.82
CA PHE A 66 -0.91 -1.09 30.41
C PHE A 66 -2.12 -2.02 30.24
N LEU A 67 -2.28 -3.01 31.12
CA LEU A 67 -3.45 -3.89 31.11
C LEU A 67 -4.74 -3.14 31.45
N ASN A 68 -4.71 -2.27 32.47
CA ASN A 68 -5.85 -1.40 32.82
C ASN A 68 -6.20 -0.43 31.68
N TYR A 69 -5.19 0.15 31.02
CA TYR A 69 -5.33 0.98 29.83
C TYR A 69 -6.02 0.20 28.70
N TYR A 70 -5.60 -1.04 28.46
CA TYR A 70 -6.18 -1.89 27.44
C TYR A 70 -7.66 -2.18 27.71
N ASP A 71 -7.99 -2.55 28.95
CA ASP A 71 -9.38 -2.81 29.35
C ASP A 71 -10.25 -1.56 29.17
N ALA A 72 -9.70 -0.38 29.47
CA ALA A 72 -10.40 0.89 29.30
C ALA A 72 -10.64 1.20 27.81
N CYS A 73 -9.68 0.90 26.93
CA CYS A 73 -9.85 0.97 25.49
C CYS A 73 -10.95 0.01 25.01
N SER A 74 -10.86 -1.27 25.40
CA SER A 74 -11.78 -2.31 24.98
C SER A 74 -13.22 -2.00 25.40
N GLU A 75 -13.44 -1.69 26.67
CA GLU A 75 -14.76 -1.40 27.21
C GLU A 75 -15.29 -0.02 26.81
N GLY A 76 -14.40 0.93 26.51
CA GLY A 76 -14.77 2.23 25.95
C GLY A 76 -15.36 2.10 24.54
N LEU A 77 -14.69 1.31 23.68
CA LEU A 77 -15.17 1.00 22.34
C LEU A 77 -16.44 0.15 22.38
N ARG A 78 -16.49 -0.89 23.22
CA ARG A 78 -17.67 -1.76 23.41
C ARG A 78 -18.90 -0.94 23.81
N ALA A 79 -18.74 0.03 24.71
CA ALA A 79 -19.82 0.93 25.13
C ALA A 79 -20.29 1.91 24.03
N ALA A 80 -19.47 2.15 23.00
CA ALA A 80 -19.87 2.94 21.83
C ALA A 80 -20.56 2.05 20.77
N SER A 81 -19.96 0.92 20.42
CA SER A 81 -20.55 -0.13 19.58
C SER A 81 -19.69 -1.40 19.61
N PRO A 82 -20.30 -2.60 19.71
CA PRO A 82 -19.56 -3.87 19.62
C PRO A 82 -19.01 -4.15 18.21
N ALA A 83 -19.40 -3.38 17.18
CA ALA A 83 -18.93 -3.57 15.81
C ALA A 83 -17.59 -2.88 15.50
N LEU A 84 -17.07 -2.05 16.42
CA LEU A 84 -15.72 -1.48 16.28
C LEU A 84 -14.69 -2.58 16.47
N ARG A 85 -13.45 -2.42 15.97
CA ARG A 85 -12.36 -3.40 16.12
C ARG A 85 -11.23 -2.85 16.98
N LEU A 86 -10.61 -3.67 17.83
CA LEU A 86 -9.47 -3.32 18.69
C LEU A 86 -8.38 -4.40 18.67
N GLY A 87 -7.13 -3.99 18.44
CA GLY A 87 -5.95 -4.86 18.52
C GLY A 87 -4.75 -4.19 19.19
N GLY A 88 -3.64 -4.91 19.20
CA GLY A 88 -2.37 -4.51 19.83
C GLY A 88 -1.42 -5.72 19.95
N PRO A 89 -0.24 -5.59 20.59
CA PRO A 89 0.32 -4.41 21.25
C PRO A 89 1.04 -3.42 20.31
N ALA A 90 1.21 -3.72 19.02
CA ALA A 90 2.00 -2.93 18.06
C ALA A 90 3.48 -2.78 18.48
N ASP A 91 4.19 -3.91 18.64
CA ASP A 91 5.61 -3.92 19.01
C ASP A 91 6.36 -5.16 18.49
N SER A 92 7.65 -5.25 18.76
CA SER A 92 8.60 -6.24 18.27
C SER A 92 8.41 -7.67 18.78
N PHE A 93 7.66 -7.95 19.84
CA PHE A 93 7.56 -9.29 20.46
C PHE A 93 8.92 -10.00 20.60
N ARG A 94 9.90 -9.31 21.18
CA ARG A 94 11.22 -9.91 21.42
C ARG A 94 11.08 -11.08 22.41
N PRO A 95 11.88 -12.15 22.27
CA PRO A 95 11.82 -13.28 23.19
C PRO A 95 11.89 -12.83 24.65
N TRP A 96 11.10 -13.49 25.51
CA TRP A 96 11.10 -13.23 26.95
C TRP A 96 12.54 -13.23 27.51
N PRO A 97 12.92 -12.27 28.38
CA PRO A 97 12.09 -11.27 29.06
C PRO A 97 12.04 -9.89 28.38
N ARG A 98 12.36 -9.77 27.08
CA ARG A 98 12.63 -8.46 26.45
C ARG A 98 11.39 -7.62 26.10
N SER A 99 10.27 -8.24 25.73
CA SER A 99 9.00 -7.55 25.41
C SER A 99 7.90 -7.91 26.41
N PRO A 100 8.06 -7.56 27.70
CA PRO A 100 7.14 -7.99 28.73
C PRO A 100 5.71 -7.49 28.51
N LEU A 101 5.48 -6.26 28.07
CA LEU A 101 4.14 -5.70 27.86
C LEU A 101 3.41 -6.42 26.72
N CYS A 102 4.14 -6.82 25.66
CA CYS A 102 3.56 -7.62 24.60
C CYS A 102 3.05 -8.98 25.08
N TRP A 103 3.92 -9.75 25.72
CA TRP A 103 3.57 -11.08 26.21
C TRP A 103 2.54 -11.01 27.34
N GLY A 104 2.64 -9.98 28.19
CA GLY A 104 1.70 -9.68 29.26
C GLY A 104 0.30 -9.37 28.74
N LEU A 105 0.18 -8.56 27.68
CA LEU A 105 -1.11 -8.26 27.05
C LEU A 105 -1.77 -9.52 26.49
N LEU A 106 -1.01 -10.36 25.77
CA LEU A 106 -1.57 -11.62 25.27
C LEU A 106 -2.02 -12.55 26.40
N GLY A 107 -1.22 -12.66 27.48
CA GLY A 107 -1.61 -13.42 28.67
C GLY A 107 -2.88 -12.89 29.33
N HIS A 108 -2.99 -11.57 29.45
CA HIS A 108 -4.16 -10.88 29.99
C HIS A 108 -5.41 -11.10 29.14
N CYS A 109 -5.33 -10.88 27.83
CA CYS A 109 -6.47 -11.10 26.94
C CYS A 109 -6.87 -12.59 26.90
N HIS A 110 -5.91 -13.51 27.03
CA HIS A 110 -6.18 -14.95 26.96
C HIS A 110 -6.90 -15.47 28.21
N ASN A 111 -6.42 -15.12 29.42
CA ASN A 111 -6.88 -15.67 30.71
C ASN A 111 -6.91 -14.68 31.88
N GLY A 112 -6.51 -13.42 31.69
CA GLY A 112 -6.55 -12.38 32.72
C GLY A 112 -7.97 -11.95 33.06
N THR A 113 -8.11 -11.06 34.04
CA THR A 113 -9.42 -10.57 34.50
C THR A 113 -9.63 -9.14 34.02
N ASN A 114 -10.72 -8.88 33.29
CA ASN A 114 -11.07 -7.54 32.86
C ASN A 114 -11.30 -6.61 34.06
N PHE A 115 -10.61 -5.47 34.10
CA PHE A 115 -10.67 -4.48 35.18
C PHE A 115 -12.09 -3.98 35.48
N PHE A 116 -12.96 -3.86 34.48
CA PHE A 116 -14.31 -3.30 34.63
C PHE A 116 -15.38 -4.35 34.89
N THR A 117 -15.30 -5.50 34.21
CA THR A 117 -16.38 -6.51 34.23
C THR A 117 -16.09 -7.68 35.17
N GLY A 118 -14.82 -7.92 35.52
CA GLY A 118 -14.42 -9.11 36.27
C GLY A 118 -14.46 -10.40 35.45
N GLU A 119 -14.80 -10.33 34.15
CA GLU A 119 -14.81 -11.49 33.25
C GLU A 119 -13.39 -12.00 32.99
N LEU A 120 -13.26 -13.31 32.78
CA LEU A 120 -12.00 -13.93 32.38
C LEU A 120 -11.78 -13.83 30.87
N GLY A 121 -10.61 -13.37 30.48
CA GLY A 121 -10.24 -13.03 29.12
C GLY A 121 -10.77 -11.66 28.71
N VAL A 122 -10.07 -11.04 27.78
CA VAL A 122 -10.44 -9.75 27.21
C VAL A 122 -10.37 -9.87 25.69
N ARG A 123 -11.37 -9.29 25.03
CA ARG A 123 -11.44 -9.19 23.57
C ARG A 123 -10.12 -8.67 22.99
N LEU A 124 -9.62 -9.36 21.97
CA LEU A 124 -8.47 -8.99 21.14
C LEU A 124 -8.78 -9.40 19.70
N ASP A 125 -9.19 -8.44 18.85
CA ASP A 125 -9.72 -8.76 17.52
C ASP A 125 -8.63 -9.04 16.47
N TYR A 126 -7.42 -8.53 16.72
CA TYR A 126 -6.23 -8.79 15.91
C TYR A 126 -4.97 -8.55 16.76
N ILE A 127 -3.85 -9.16 16.35
CA ILE A 127 -2.53 -8.99 16.98
C ILE A 127 -1.62 -8.24 16.02
N SER A 128 -1.11 -7.10 16.44
CA SER A 128 -0.16 -6.28 15.67
C SER A 128 1.26 -6.38 16.24
N LEU A 129 2.23 -6.54 15.35
CA LEU A 129 3.65 -6.68 15.64
C LEU A 129 4.50 -5.83 14.69
N HIS A 130 5.69 -5.42 15.13
CA HIS A 130 6.62 -4.67 14.28
C HIS A 130 7.85 -5.53 13.98
N LYS A 131 7.94 -6.05 12.76
CA LYS A 131 9.14 -6.78 12.29
C LYS A 131 9.73 -6.06 11.09
N LYS A 132 10.97 -5.62 11.24
CA LYS A 132 11.72 -4.88 10.22
C LYS A 132 12.87 -5.73 9.68
N GLY A 133 13.30 -5.45 8.45
CA GLY A 133 14.17 -6.34 7.69
C GLY A 133 15.67 -6.24 7.97
N ALA A 134 16.12 -5.20 8.68
CA ALA A 134 17.56 -4.89 8.84
C ALA A 134 18.32 -4.85 7.49
N GLY A 135 17.66 -4.42 6.42
CA GLY A 135 18.19 -4.39 5.05
C GLY A 135 17.92 -5.66 4.22
N SER A 136 17.34 -6.70 4.81
CA SER A 136 16.93 -7.95 4.15
C SER A 136 15.42 -8.02 4.02
N SER A 137 14.91 -8.34 2.83
CA SER A 137 13.46 -8.49 2.60
C SER A 137 12.89 -9.71 3.31
N ILE A 138 13.50 -10.88 3.11
CA ILE A 138 13.00 -12.16 3.62
C ILE A 138 13.03 -12.24 5.16
N SER A 139 13.98 -11.53 5.78
CA SER A 139 14.11 -11.51 7.24
C SER A 139 12.86 -10.97 7.93
N ILE A 140 12.05 -10.11 7.28
CA ILE A 140 10.77 -9.65 7.82
C ILE A 140 9.86 -10.86 8.05
N LEU A 141 9.61 -11.62 6.98
CA LEU A 141 8.71 -12.77 6.99
C LEU A 141 9.20 -13.89 7.93
N GLU A 142 10.50 -14.15 7.98
CA GLU A 142 11.08 -15.15 8.88
C GLU A 142 10.84 -14.80 10.35
N GLN A 143 11.06 -13.54 10.73
CA GLN A 143 10.81 -13.05 12.08
C GLN A 143 9.33 -13.09 12.45
N GLU A 144 8.45 -12.72 11.53
CA GLU A 144 7.00 -12.81 11.73
C GLU A 144 6.56 -14.26 11.98
N LYS A 145 6.93 -15.19 11.10
CA LYS A 145 6.56 -16.60 11.23
C LYS A 145 7.04 -17.17 12.56
N ALA A 146 8.28 -16.89 12.95
CA ALA A 146 8.83 -17.36 14.23
C ALA A 146 8.03 -16.82 15.43
N THR A 147 7.71 -15.53 15.43
CA THR A 147 6.94 -14.89 16.49
C THR A 147 5.50 -15.40 16.55
N VAL A 148 4.80 -15.51 15.41
CA VAL A 148 3.41 -15.96 15.38
C VAL A 148 3.30 -17.43 15.81
N LEU A 149 4.21 -18.30 15.37
CA LEU A 149 4.23 -19.70 15.83
C LEU A 149 4.44 -19.79 17.34
N GLN A 150 5.24 -18.90 17.93
CA GLN A 150 5.38 -18.83 19.39
C GLN A 150 4.08 -18.36 20.06
N ILE A 151 3.41 -17.34 19.51
CA ILE A 151 2.11 -16.85 20.01
C ILE A 151 1.08 -17.98 19.99
N GLN A 152 0.92 -18.68 18.87
CA GLN A 152 -0.06 -19.76 18.72
C GLN A 152 0.20 -20.92 19.69
N ARG A 153 1.46 -21.23 19.97
CA ARG A 153 1.84 -22.25 20.98
C ARG A 153 1.50 -21.83 22.40
N LEU A 154 1.73 -20.56 22.76
CA LEU A 154 1.52 -20.07 24.13
C LEU A 154 0.06 -19.69 24.41
N PHE A 155 -0.67 -19.24 23.38
CA PHE A 155 -2.02 -18.70 23.47
C PHE A 155 -2.93 -19.34 22.42
N PRO A 156 -3.32 -20.63 22.59
CA PRO A 156 -4.06 -21.37 21.58
C PRO A 156 -5.43 -20.76 21.23
N LYS A 157 -6.06 -19.96 22.12
CA LYS A 157 -7.29 -19.23 21.79
C LYS A 157 -7.10 -18.20 20.67
N PHE A 158 -5.85 -17.80 20.38
CA PHE A 158 -5.50 -16.85 19.33
C PHE A 158 -4.97 -17.52 18.06
N ALA A 159 -5.17 -18.83 17.89
CA ALA A 159 -4.73 -19.55 16.69
C ALA A 159 -5.22 -18.90 15.39
N ASP A 160 -6.49 -18.47 15.38
CA ASP A 160 -7.17 -17.85 14.24
C ASP A 160 -7.22 -16.31 14.32
N THR A 161 -6.56 -15.69 15.31
CA THR A 161 -6.56 -14.23 15.44
C THR A 161 -5.75 -13.61 14.30
N PRO A 162 -6.29 -12.64 13.54
CA PRO A 162 -5.58 -11.98 12.45
C PRO A 162 -4.26 -11.34 12.93
N ILE A 163 -3.19 -11.52 12.14
CA ILE A 163 -1.87 -10.94 12.40
C ILE A 163 -1.61 -9.75 11.47
N TYR A 164 -1.20 -8.64 12.05
CA TYR A 164 -0.78 -7.43 11.35
C TYR A 164 0.72 -7.20 11.57
N ASN A 165 1.45 -6.83 10.51
CA ASN A 165 2.71 -6.10 10.67
C ASN A 165 2.52 -4.68 10.17
N ASP A 166 2.15 -3.80 11.09
CA ASP A 166 1.80 -2.41 10.87
C ASP A 166 3.02 -1.47 10.74
N GLU A 167 4.24 -1.99 10.93
CA GLU A 167 5.48 -1.30 10.57
C GLU A 167 6.55 -2.24 9.95
N ALA A 168 6.21 -2.88 8.84
CA ALA A 168 6.97 -3.90 8.12
C ALA A 168 8.10 -3.34 7.23
N ASP A 169 8.94 -2.48 7.78
CA ASP A 169 9.90 -1.72 6.97
C ASP A 169 11.20 -2.47 6.67
N PRO A 170 11.85 -2.21 5.52
CA PRO A 170 13.18 -2.75 5.24
C PRO A 170 14.24 -2.45 6.31
N LEU A 171 14.21 -1.26 6.92
CA LEU A 171 15.19 -0.81 7.91
C LEU A 171 14.53 0.17 8.89
N VAL A 172 14.85 -0.01 10.19
CA VAL A 172 14.47 0.90 11.29
C VAL A 172 15.08 2.30 11.13
N GLY A 173 14.50 3.30 11.79
CA GLY A 173 14.97 4.68 11.76
C GLY A 173 14.63 5.37 10.44
N TRP A 174 13.39 5.86 10.33
CA TRP A 174 12.86 6.47 9.10
C TRP A 174 13.68 7.69 8.64
N SER A 175 14.24 8.46 9.57
CA SER A 175 14.98 9.71 9.32
C SER A 175 16.44 9.50 8.91
N LEU A 176 16.98 8.28 9.07
CA LEU A 176 18.34 7.94 8.67
C LEU A 176 18.47 8.05 7.14
N PRO A 177 19.36 8.90 6.60
CA PRO A 177 19.54 9.03 5.17
C PRO A 177 20.14 7.75 4.58
N GLN A 178 19.45 7.17 3.61
CA GLN A 178 19.89 6.01 2.85
C GLN A 178 19.69 6.28 1.36
N PRO A 179 20.70 6.14 0.49
CA PRO A 179 20.55 6.36 -0.94
C PRO A 179 19.42 5.55 -1.57
N TRP A 180 19.32 4.26 -1.22
CA TRP A 180 18.30 3.34 -1.76
C TRP A 180 16.86 3.73 -1.39
N ARG A 181 16.64 4.53 -0.32
CA ARG A 181 15.30 5.04 0.05
C ARG A 181 14.79 6.11 -0.92
N ALA A 182 15.65 6.66 -1.77
CA ALA A 182 15.32 7.79 -2.63
C ALA A 182 14.61 7.42 -3.93
N ASP A 183 14.81 6.20 -4.42
CA ASP A 183 14.54 5.83 -5.80
C ASP A 183 13.85 4.45 -5.95
N VAL A 184 13.98 3.82 -7.13
CA VAL A 184 13.30 2.57 -7.47
C VAL A 184 13.84 1.38 -6.67
N THR A 185 15.03 1.49 -6.07
CA THR A 185 15.59 0.44 -5.20
C THR A 185 14.64 0.13 -4.04
N TYR A 186 14.18 1.15 -3.31
CA TYR A 186 13.18 0.98 -2.24
C TYR A 186 11.83 0.53 -2.80
N ALA A 187 11.40 1.09 -3.93
CA ALA A 187 10.12 0.74 -4.55
C ALA A 187 10.04 -0.75 -4.91
N ALA A 188 11.08 -1.30 -5.55
CA ALA A 188 11.15 -2.70 -5.94
C ALA A 188 11.28 -3.61 -4.72
N MET A 189 12.00 -3.20 -3.67
CA MET A 189 12.09 -3.95 -2.42
C MET A 189 10.74 -4.04 -1.70
N VAL A 190 9.92 -2.99 -1.70
CA VAL A 190 8.56 -3.03 -1.14
C VAL A 190 7.70 -4.05 -1.89
N VAL A 191 7.74 -4.05 -3.23
CA VAL A 191 7.03 -5.05 -4.05
C VAL A 191 7.53 -6.47 -3.76
N LYS A 192 8.85 -6.66 -3.63
CA LYS A 192 9.46 -7.95 -3.28
C LYS A 192 8.97 -8.47 -1.93
N VAL A 193 8.93 -7.62 -0.90
CA VAL A 193 8.42 -7.98 0.43
C VAL A 193 6.95 -8.42 0.31
N ILE A 194 6.11 -7.67 -0.39
CA ILE A 194 4.68 -8.03 -0.57
C ILE A 194 4.54 -9.37 -1.33
N ALA A 195 5.34 -9.59 -2.38
CA ALA A 195 5.34 -10.85 -3.12
C ALA A 195 5.77 -12.05 -2.26
N GLN A 196 6.77 -11.87 -1.39
CA GLN A 196 7.16 -12.90 -0.42
C GLN A 196 6.02 -13.24 0.53
N HIS A 197 5.30 -12.25 1.07
CA HIS A 197 4.17 -12.49 1.97
C HIS A 197 3.02 -13.20 1.24
N GLN A 198 2.67 -12.77 0.03
CA GLN A 198 1.61 -13.42 -0.73
C GLN A 198 1.99 -14.87 -1.08
N ASN A 199 3.13 -15.07 -1.73
CA ASN A 199 3.48 -16.38 -2.33
C ASN A 199 3.98 -17.40 -1.30
N LEU A 200 4.66 -16.96 -0.23
CA LEU A 200 5.30 -17.87 0.74
C LEU A 200 4.51 -18.02 2.05
N LEU A 201 3.52 -17.16 2.30
CA LEU A 201 2.70 -17.18 3.52
C LEU A 201 1.21 -17.31 3.23
N VAL A 202 0.61 -16.35 2.51
CA VAL A 202 -0.86 -16.26 2.35
C VAL A 202 -1.38 -17.33 1.39
N ALA A 203 -0.73 -17.51 0.24
CA ALA A 203 -1.10 -18.52 -0.76
C ALA A 203 -0.71 -19.95 -0.35
N ASN A 204 0.12 -20.09 0.70
CA ASN A 204 0.54 -21.39 1.21
C ASN A 204 -0.57 -21.98 2.11
N SER A 205 -1.39 -22.87 1.55
CA SER A 205 -2.49 -23.52 2.25
C SER A 205 -2.06 -24.33 3.49
N SER A 206 -0.78 -24.67 3.61
CA SER A 206 -0.22 -25.37 4.77
C SER A 206 0.18 -24.41 5.91
N SER A 207 0.12 -23.10 5.69
CA SER A 207 0.40 -22.09 6.71
C SER A 207 -0.78 -21.96 7.67
N ALA A 208 -0.52 -22.16 8.96
CA ALA A 208 -1.50 -21.90 10.03
C ALA A 208 -1.61 -20.40 10.39
N VAL A 209 -0.86 -19.51 9.72
CA VAL A 209 -0.79 -18.08 10.07
C VAL A 209 -1.86 -17.30 9.32
N ARG A 210 -2.81 -16.72 10.05
CA ARG A 210 -3.82 -15.81 9.49
C ARG A 210 -3.28 -14.38 9.34
N TYR A 211 -2.33 -14.20 8.43
CA TYR A 211 -1.77 -12.87 8.13
C TYR A 211 -2.78 -12.01 7.36
N ALA A 212 -3.00 -10.78 7.79
CA ALA A 212 -4.11 -9.97 7.30
C ALA A 212 -3.76 -8.53 6.92
N LEU A 213 -2.62 -8.00 7.38
CA LEU A 213 -2.21 -6.64 7.05
C LEU A 213 -0.69 -6.48 7.10
N LEU A 214 -0.15 -5.80 6.09
CA LEU A 214 1.23 -5.32 6.06
C LEU A 214 1.19 -3.82 5.79
N SER A 215 1.88 -3.02 6.61
CA SER A 215 2.03 -1.58 6.40
C SER A 215 3.50 -1.21 6.34
N ASN A 216 3.85 -0.33 5.39
CA ASN A 216 5.14 0.35 5.38
C ASN A 216 4.94 1.71 6.04
N ASP A 217 5.67 1.99 7.11
CA ASP A 217 5.52 3.22 7.88
C ASP A 217 6.38 4.33 7.24
N ASN A 218 5.89 4.89 6.14
CA ASN A 218 6.66 5.79 5.27
C ASN A 218 5.89 7.07 4.90
N ALA A 219 4.84 7.41 5.64
CA ALA A 219 4.08 8.66 5.42
C ALA A 219 4.73 9.91 6.03
N PHE A 220 5.93 9.79 6.62
CA PHE A 220 6.68 10.92 7.17
C PHE A 220 6.98 12.00 6.12
N LEU A 221 7.16 13.24 6.61
CA LEU A 221 7.66 14.34 5.80
C LEU A 221 9.18 14.46 5.97
N SER A 222 9.91 14.48 4.85
CA SER A 222 11.36 14.56 4.86
C SER A 222 11.89 15.92 5.35
N TYR A 223 13.08 15.94 5.95
CA TYR A 223 13.76 17.16 6.43
C TYR A 223 15.01 17.48 5.60
N GLN A 224 15.34 18.77 5.49
CA GLN A 224 16.64 19.22 4.97
C GLN A 224 17.78 18.68 5.88
N PRO A 225 18.94 18.27 5.33
CA PRO A 225 19.34 18.27 3.91
C PRO A 225 18.99 16.98 3.14
N HIS A 226 18.11 16.13 3.69
CA HIS A 226 17.83 14.79 3.18
C HIS A 226 16.44 14.68 2.56
N TYR A 227 16.21 15.42 1.47
CA TYR A 227 14.91 15.51 0.80
C TYR A 227 14.38 14.16 0.31
N PHE A 228 15.25 13.32 -0.26
CA PHE A 228 14.85 12.04 -0.88
C PHE A 228 15.24 10.81 -0.06
N THR A 229 16.32 10.88 0.72
CA THR A 229 16.99 9.71 1.29
C THR A 229 16.39 9.22 2.61
N GLN A 230 15.34 9.87 3.12
CA GLN A 230 14.57 9.39 4.27
C GLN A 230 13.46 8.43 3.83
N ARG A 231 12.92 7.62 4.76
CA ARG A 231 11.85 6.66 4.49
C ARG A 231 10.51 7.36 4.38
N THR A 232 10.29 7.99 3.23
CA THR A 232 9.11 8.80 2.94
C THR A 232 8.48 8.40 1.60
N LEU A 233 7.16 8.55 1.45
CA LEU A 233 6.45 8.43 0.17
C LEU A 233 6.72 9.63 -0.74
N THR A 234 7.02 10.78 -0.15
CA THR A 234 7.25 12.04 -0.87
C THR A 234 8.56 12.69 -0.47
N ALA A 235 9.16 13.47 -1.37
CA ALA A 235 10.27 14.35 -1.06
C ALA A 235 9.75 15.78 -0.85
N ARG A 236 9.91 16.30 0.36
CA ARG A 236 9.41 17.63 0.77
C ARG A 236 10.48 18.70 0.59
N PHE A 237 10.15 19.76 -0.14
CA PHE A 237 10.95 20.97 -0.29
C PHE A 237 10.26 22.16 0.36
N GLN A 238 10.92 22.81 1.31
CA GLN A 238 10.48 24.07 1.93
C GLN A 238 11.14 25.24 1.20
N VAL A 239 10.42 25.87 0.26
CA VAL A 239 10.94 26.86 -0.69
C VAL A 239 10.91 28.25 -0.03
N ASN A 240 11.85 28.46 0.88
CA ASN A 240 11.87 29.60 1.80
C ASN A 240 12.31 30.93 1.16
N ASN A 241 12.84 30.90 -0.06
CA ASN A 241 13.25 32.09 -0.83
C ASN A 241 12.09 32.76 -1.59
N THR A 242 10.84 32.41 -1.30
CA THR A 242 9.63 33.01 -1.88
C THR A 242 8.83 33.81 -0.84
N ARG A 243 7.88 34.65 -1.29
CA ARG A 243 7.01 35.46 -0.41
C ARG A 243 5.54 35.29 -0.83
N PRO A 244 4.70 34.59 -0.03
CA PRO A 244 5.06 33.83 1.17
C PRO A 244 5.94 32.62 0.83
N ALA A 245 6.71 32.14 1.81
CA ALA A 245 7.36 30.83 1.70
C ALA A 245 6.30 29.75 1.44
N HIS A 246 6.65 28.75 0.63
CA HIS A 246 5.73 27.68 0.27
C HIS A 246 6.41 26.30 0.31
N VAL A 247 5.63 25.24 0.21
CA VAL A 247 6.11 23.84 0.23
C VAL A 247 5.78 23.17 -1.10
N GLN A 248 6.72 22.36 -1.59
CA GLN A 248 6.51 21.46 -2.73
C GLN A 248 6.76 20.03 -2.28
N LEU A 249 5.90 19.11 -2.73
CA LEU A 249 6.14 17.67 -2.62
C LEU A 249 6.42 17.11 -4.01
N LEU A 250 7.37 16.18 -4.07
CA LEU A 250 7.54 15.29 -5.20
C LEU A 250 7.20 13.86 -4.80
N ARG A 251 6.51 13.15 -5.67
CA ARG A 251 6.24 11.72 -5.52
C ARG A 251 7.55 10.94 -5.69
N LYS A 252 7.89 10.11 -4.70
CA LYS A 252 9.03 9.19 -4.83
C LYS A 252 8.59 7.89 -5.51
N PRO A 253 9.51 7.11 -6.10
CA PRO A 253 9.14 5.91 -6.82
C PRO A 253 8.41 4.86 -5.99
N VAL A 254 8.66 4.78 -4.67
CA VAL A 254 7.92 3.88 -3.78
C VAL A 254 6.41 4.16 -3.79
N LEU A 255 5.99 5.43 -3.84
CA LEU A 255 4.57 5.78 -3.94
C LEU A 255 4.01 5.45 -5.34
N THR A 256 4.82 5.57 -6.39
CA THR A 256 4.43 5.10 -7.73
C THR A 256 4.27 3.57 -7.78
N ALA A 257 5.14 2.81 -7.10
CA ALA A 257 5.01 1.35 -7.01
C ALA A 257 3.75 0.92 -6.24
N MET A 258 3.31 1.67 -5.22
CA MET A 258 2.00 1.42 -4.58
C MET A 258 0.85 1.53 -5.58
N ALA A 259 0.92 2.44 -6.55
CA ALA A 259 -0.08 2.54 -7.61
C ALA A 259 -0.03 1.37 -8.61
N LEU A 260 1.15 0.78 -8.84
CA LEU A 260 1.27 -0.45 -9.64
C LEU A 260 0.69 -1.67 -8.92
N LEU A 261 0.94 -1.78 -7.61
CA LEU A 261 0.33 -2.82 -6.76
C LEU A 261 -1.20 -2.70 -6.72
N ALA A 262 -1.74 -1.49 -6.77
CA ALA A 262 -3.18 -1.24 -6.80
C ALA A 262 -3.88 -1.71 -8.08
N LEU A 263 -3.13 -2.08 -9.13
CA LEU A 263 -3.67 -2.70 -10.34
C LEU A 263 -3.89 -4.22 -10.19
N LEU A 264 -3.40 -4.83 -9.11
CA LEU A 264 -3.68 -6.23 -8.83
C LEU A 264 -5.16 -6.40 -8.44
N ASP A 265 -5.81 -7.39 -9.04
CA ASP A 265 -7.22 -7.72 -8.83
C ASP A 265 -7.37 -8.85 -7.78
N SER A 266 -8.61 -9.28 -7.52
CA SER A 266 -8.97 -10.14 -6.37
C SER A 266 -8.54 -11.60 -6.49
N GLU A 267 -8.32 -12.12 -7.70
CA GLU A 267 -7.97 -13.52 -7.91
C GLU A 267 -6.49 -13.66 -8.23
N GLN A 268 -5.73 -14.43 -7.43
CA GLN A 268 -4.33 -14.73 -7.73
C GLN A 268 -4.25 -15.76 -8.87
N LEU A 269 -3.45 -15.45 -9.90
CA LEU A 269 -3.13 -16.39 -10.97
C LEU A 269 -1.91 -17.24 -10.62
N TRP A 270 -1.88 -18.47 -11.14
CA TRP A 270 -0.68 -19.30 -11.10
C TRP A 270 0.44 -18.65 -11.91
N ALA A 271 1.65 -18.59 -11.32
CA ALA A 271 2.84 -18.09 -11.98
C ALA A 271 4.07 -18.85 -11.47
N GLU A 272 5.03 -19.06 -12.37
CA GLU A 272 6.30 -19.71 -12.08
C GLU A 272 7.44 -18.87 -12.64
N VAL A 273 8.50 -18.68 -11.84
CA VAL A 273 9.75 -18.07 -12.27
C VAL A 273 10.81 -19.17 -12.31
N SER A 274 11.58 -19.26 -13.38
CA SER A 274 12.66 -20.22 -13.49
C SER A 274 13.88 -19.66 -14.21
N GLN A 275 15.04 -20.20 -13.88
CA GLN A 275 16.31 -19.88 -14.51
C GLN A 275 17.08 -21.18 -14.79
N ALA A 276 17.44 -21.40 -16.07
CA ALA A 276 18.16 -22.60 -16.51
C ALA A 276 17.51 -23.93 -16.04
N GLY A 277 16.18 -23.98 -16.00
CA GLY A 277 15.41 -25.16 -15.56
C GLY A 277 15.18 -25.26 -14.06
N THR A 278 15.78 -24.39 -13.23
CA THR A 278 15.54 -24.33 -11.79
C THR A 278 14.42 -23.36 -11.48
N VAL A 279 13.38 -23.83 -10.78
CA VAL A 279 12.28 -22.99 -10.29
C VAL A 279 12.78 -22.12 -9.13
N LEU A 280 12.46 -20.83 -9.19
CA LEU A 280 12.83 -19.83 -8.19
C LEU A 280 11.56 -19.31 -7.53
N ASP A 281 11.50 -19.38 -6.21
CA ASP A 281 10.42 -18.78 -5.42
C ASP A 281 10.63 -17.26 -5.24
N SER A 282 9.76 -16.61 -4.45
CA SER A 282 9.88 -15.16 -4.18
C SER A 282 11.04 -14.79 -3.23
N ASN A 283 11.81 -15.75 -2.72
CA ASN A 283 13.05 -15.50 -1.99
C ASN A 283 14.27 -15.30 -2.92
N HIS A 284 14.02 -14.80 -4.12
CA HIS A 284 15.06 -14.53 -5.12
C HIS A 284 15.00 -13.07 -5.60
N THR A 285 16.02 -12.67 -6.36
CA THR A 285 16.14 -11.29 -6.86
C THR A 285 15.10 -10.95 -7.92
N VAL A 286 14.51 -11.95 -8.59
CA VAL A 286 13.41 -11.78 -9.54
C VAL A 286 12.21 -12.57 -9.04
N GLY A 287 11.03 -11.97 -9.13
CA GLY A 287 9.78 -12.65 -8.79
C GLY A 287 8.57 -11.95 -9.41
N VAL A 288 7.39 -12.49 -9.15
CA VAL A 288 6.15 -12.06 -9.82
C VAL A 288 4.94 -12.18 -8.89
N LEU A 289 4.01 -11.24 -9.05
CA LEU A 289 2.62 -11.35 -8.62
C LEU A 289 1.75 -11.26 -9.87
N ALA A 290 0.79 -12.18 -10.01
CA ALA A 290 -0.15 -12.19 -11.11
C ALA A 290 -1.57 -12.30 -10.56
N SER A 291 -2.49 -11.52 -11.12
CA SER A 291 -3.89 -11.53 -10.72
C SER A 291 -4.83 -11.40 -11.92
N ALA A 292 -6.08 -11.81 -11.73
CA ALA A 292 -7.17 -11.66 -12.68
C ALA A 292 -8.40 -11.04 -12.05
N HIS A 293 -9.20 -10.42 -12.90
CA HIS A 293 -10.53 -9.90 -12.60
C HIS A 293 -11.60 -10.66 -13.36
N SER A 294 -12.59 -11.14 -12.63
CA SER A 294 -13.81 -11.71 -13.18
C SER A 294 -14.87 -10.60 -13.32
N PRO A 295 -15.39 -10.31 -14.54
CA PRO A 295 -16.30 -9.19 -14.76
C PRO A 295 -17.64 -9.38 -14.03
N ALA A 296 -18.12 -8.34 -13.36
CA ALA A 296 -19.34 -8.38 -12.55
C ALA A 296 -20.59 -7.77 -13.24
N GLY A 297 -20.48 -7.33 -14.50
CA GLY A 297 -21.58 -6.71 -15.22
C GLY A 297 -21.21 -6.19 -16.61
N PRO A 298 -22.15 -5.53 -17.33
CA PRO A 298 -21.96 -5.14 -18.73
C PRO A 298 -20.99 -3.96 -18.94
N LEU A 299 -20.69 -3.20 -17.88
CA LEU A 299 -19.70 -2.11 -17.90
C LEU A 299 -18.30 -2.56 -17.46
N ASP A 300 -18.12 -3.86 -17.31
CA ASP A 300 -16.93 -4.48 -16.76
C ASP A 300 -16.40 -5.54 -17.70
N ALA A 301 -15.09 -5.74 -17.70
CA ALA A 301 -14.43 -6.63 -18.63
C ALA A 301 -13.32 -7.41 -17.91
N TRP A 302 -12.99 -8.58 -18.44
CA TRP A 302 -11.89 -9.37 -17.92
C TRP A 302 -10.57 -8.60 -17.98
N ARG A 303 -9.77 -8.69 -16.92
CA ARG A 303 -8.43 -8.09 -16.82
C ARG A 303 -7.46 -9.10 -16.22
N ALA A 304 -6.19 -8.95 -16.56
CA ALA A 304 -5.10 -9.58 -15.83
C ALA A 304 -3.96 -8.58 -15.65
N THR A 305 -3.38 -8.60 -14.45
CA THR A 305 -2.23 -7.77 -14.08
C THR A 305 -1.08 -8.68 -13.68
N VAL A 306 0.07 -8.52 -14.34
CA VAL A 306 1.32 -9.24 -14.02
C VAL A 306 2.36 -8.21 -13.58
N LEU A 307 2.68 -8.21 -12.29
CA LEU A 307 3.68 -7.34 -11.69
C LEU A 307 4.96 -8.13 -11.44
N VAL A 308 6.00 -7.83 -12.20
CA VAL A 308 7.33 -8.43 -12.07
C VAL A 308 8.25 -7.47 -11.32
N TYR A 309 9.04 -7.98 -10.38
CA TYR A 309 10.10 -7.21 -9.71
C TYR A 309 11.48 -7.79 -10.00
N ALA A 310 12.48 -6.91 -10.01
CA ALA A 310 13.90 -7.24 -9.93
C ALA A 310 14.52 -6.41 -8.80
N SER A 311 14.85 -7.04 -7.66
CA SER A 311 15.33 -6.37 -6.45
C SER A 311 16.32 -7.23 -5.66
N ASP A 312 17.51 -6.68 -5.46
CA ASP A 312 18.54 -7.21 -4.55
C ASP A 312 18.52 -6.47 -3.20
N ASP A 313 17.30 -6.36 -2.66
CA ASP A 313 16.99 -5.64 -1.42
C ASP A 313 17.48 -4.18 -1.45
N THR A 314 18.42 -3.83 -0.59
CA THR A 314 18.94 -2.46 -0.44
C THR A 314 20.07 -2.12 -1.42
N ARG A 315 20.46 -3.07 -2.28
CA ARG A 315 21.54 -2.90 -3.26
C ARG A 315 20.98 -2.61 -4.65
N ASP A 316 21.57 -1.59 -5.30
CA ASP A 316 21.35 -1.29 -6.72
C ASP A 316 22.54 -1.77 -7.56
N HIS A 317 22.25 -2.22 -8.80
CA HIS A 317 23.22 -2.78 -9.74
C HIS A 317 23.08 -2.08 -11.09
N ALA A 318 23.46 -0.80 -11.18
CA ALA A 318 23.24 0.06 -12.35
C ALA A 318 23.82 -0.48 -13.68
N ASN A 319 24.83 -1.35 -13.64
CA ASN A 319 25.48 -1.96 -14.80
C ASN A 319 24.93 -3.34 -15.17
N ARG A 320 23.98 -3.87 -14.39
CA ARG A 320 23.39 -5.19 -14.63
C ARG A 320 22.14 -5.05 -15.51
N SER A 321 22.06 -5.90 -16.51
CA SER A 321 20.82 -6.13 -17.27
C SER A 321 20.30 -7.53 -16.96
N VAL A 322 19.00 -7.66 -16.73
CA VAL A 322 18.34 -8.95 -16.48
C VAL A 322 17.41 -9.23 -17.65
N ALA A 323 17.75 -10.23 -18.45
CA ALA A 323 16.89 -10.68 -19.54
C ALA A 323 15.71 -11.48 -18.97
N LEU A 324 14.49 -11.07 -19.30
CA LEU A 324 13.25 -11.72 -18.86
C LEU A 324 12.43 -12.14 -20.08
N THR A 325 11.89 -13.34 -20.05
CA THR A 325 10.92 -13.82 -21.04
C THR A 325 9.61 -14.08 -20.31
N LEU A 326 8.62 -13.22 -20.53
CA LEU A 326 7.27 -13.41 -19.99
C LEU A 326 6.45 -14.26 -20.97
N ARG A 327 5.97 -15.42 -20.51
CA ARG A 327 5.07 -16.28 -21.29
C ARG A 327 3.69 -16.28 -20.63
N LEU A 328 2.72 -15.66 -21.29
CA LEU A 328 1.33 -15.63 -20.84
C LEU A 328 0.53 -16.69 -21.61
N HIS A 329 -0.15 -17.56 -20.89
CA HIS A 329 -0.98 -18.62 -21.43
C HIS A 329 -2.40 -18.52 -20.88
N GLY A 330 -3.38 -19.09 -21.59
CA GLY A 330 -4.74 -19.21 -21.07
C GLY A 330 -5.53 -17.91 -20.95
N VAL A 331 -5.18 -16.86 -21.71
CA VAL A 331 -5.98 -15.64 -21.77
C VAL A 331 -7.37 -15.97 -22.35
N PRO A 332 -8.47 -15.73 -21.62
CA PRO A 332 -9.80 -16.05 -22.12
C PRO A 332 -10.15 -15.16 -23.33
N PRO A 333 -10.92 -15.67 -24.30
CA PRO A 333 -11.34 -14.87 -25.44
C PRO A 333 -12.23 -13.70 -24.96
N GLY A 334 -11.89 -12.49 -25.40
CA GLY A 334 -12.64 -11.28 -25.08
C GLY A 334 -12.61 -10.27 -26.22
N PRO A 335 -13.58 -9.37 -26.29
CA PRO A 335 -13.58 -8.31 -27.30
C PRO A 335 -12.40 -7.35 -27.06
N GLY A 336 -11.68 -7.01 -28.13
CA GLY A 336 -10.70 -5.90 -28.10
C GLY A 336 -9.54 -6.06 -27.12
N LEU A 337 -9.07 -7.29 -26.85
CA LEU A 337 -7.93 -7.53 -25.96
C LEU A 337 -6.70 -6.68 -26.35
N VAL A 338 -6.19 -5.93 -25.37
CA VAL A 338 -4.99 -5.11 -25.44
C VAL A 338 -4.12 -5.36 -24.23
N TYR A 339 -2.83 -5.03 -24.31
CA TYR A 339 -1.94 -5.00 -23.15
C TYR A 339 -1.20 -3.67 -23.09
N VAL A 340 -0.79 -3.29 -21.89
CA VAL A 340 0.00 -2.08 -21.61
C VAL A 340 1.16 -2.48 -20.71
N THR A 341 2.35 -1.97 -21.02
CA THR A 341 3.54 -2.14 -20.20
C THR A 341 3.83 -0.86 -19.43
N LEU A 342 3.96 -0.99 -18.11
CA LEU A 342 4.42 0.07 -17.21
C LEU A 342 5.75 -0.38 -16.61
N TYR A 343 6.72 0.53 -16.54
CA TYR A 343 8.08 0.21 -16.16
C TYR A 343 8.70 1.31 -15.29
N LEU A 344 9.42 0.91 -14.25
CA LEU A 344 10.15 1.80 -13.35
C LEU A 344 11.59 1.30 -13.22
N ASP A 345 12.56 2.20 -13.43
CA ASP A 345 13.96 2.01 -13.05
C ASP A 345 14.62 3.33 -12.64
N ASN A 346 15.83 3.24 -12.11
CA ASN A 346 16.59 4.42 -11.67
C ASN A 346 17.05 5.32 -12.82
N ARG A 347 17.03 4.84 -14.08
CA ARG A 347 17.47 5.62 -15.25
C ARG A 347 16.36 6.52 -15.78
N LEU A 348 15.11 6.04 -15.78
CA LEU A 348 13.96 6.70 -16.39
C LEU A 348 13.04 7.36 -15.37
N CYS A 349 12.92 6.78 -14.18
CA CYS A 349 11.83 7.09 -13.23
C CYS A 349 12.36 7.47 -11.84
N SER A 350 13.41 8.30 -11.78
CA SER A 350 14.01 8.77 -10.52
C SER A 350 14.05 10.30 -10.45
N PRO A 351 13.08 10.94 -9.76
CA PRO A 351 13.13 12.37 -9.45
C PRO A 351 14.37 12.77 -8.65
N HIS A 352 14.86 11.86 -7.79
CA HIS A 352 16.13 12.02 -7.08
C HIS A 352 17.31 12.13 -8.06
N GLY A 353 17.35 11.27 -9.09
CA GLY A 353 18.38 11.33 -10.13
C GLY A 353 18.32 12.61 -10.97
N GLU A 354 17.13 13.14 -11.28
CA GLU A 354 16.99 14.47 -11.92
C GLU A 354 17.47 15.60 -11.00
N TRP A 355 17.08 15.56 -9.72
CA TRP A 355 17.54 16.54 -8.71
C TRP A 355 19.06 16.57 -8.57
N GLN A 356 19.71 15.40 -8.59
CA GLN A 356 21.17 15.29 -8.59
C GLN A 356 21.79 15.90 -9.85
N ARG A 357 21.22 15.62 -11.04
CA ARG A 357 21.68 16.19 -12.31
C ARG A 357 21.54 17.71 -12.38
N LEU A 358 20.59 18.27 -11.65
CA LEU A 358 20.40 19.72 -11.51
C LEU A 358 21.36 20.37 -10.50
N GLY A 359 22.30 19.61 -9.90
CA GLY A 359 23.24 20.15 -8.93
C GLY A 359 22.68 20.25 -7.51
N ARG A 360 21.64 19.48 -7.19
CA ARG A 360 21.02 19.39 -5.85
C ARG A 360 20.53 20.73 -5.30
N PRO A 361 19.72 21.50 -6.05
CA PRO A 361 19.23 22.80 -5.58
C PRO A 361 18.45 22.65 -4.27
N VAL A 362 18.77 23.50 -3.29
CA VAL A 362 18.07 23.60 -1.99
C VAL A 362 16.68 24.23 -2.19
N PHE A 363 16.59 25.24 -3.05
CA PHE A 363 15.34 25.89 -3.45
C PHE A 363 15.17 25.77 -4.97
N PRO A 364 14.70 24.62 -5.49
CA PRO A 364 14.47 24.46 -6.92
C PRO A 364 13.50 25.51 -7.45
N SER A 365 13.80 26.06 -8.62
CA SER A 365 12.90 26.89 -9.41
C SER A 365 11.69 26.09 -9.91
N ALA A 366 10.67 26.80 -10.40
CA ALA A 366 9.49 26.16 -11.00
C ALA A 366 9.85 25.26 -12.20
N GLU A 367 10.92 25.59 -12.94
CA GLU A 367 11.40 24.77 -14.06
C GLU A 367 12.10 23.50 -13.58
N GLU A 368 12.94 23.61 -12.56
CA GLU A 368 13.60 22.46 -11.94
C GLU A 368 12.57 21.50 -11.33
N PHE A 369 11.52 22.01 -10.67
CA PHE A 369 10.40 21.18 -10.22
C PHE A 369 9.68 20.48 -11.37
N ARG A 370 9.42 21.17 -12.50
CA ARG A 370 8.81 20.54 -13.69
C ARG A 370 9.68 19.40 -14.21
N ARG A 371 11.00 19.59 -14.27
CA ARG A 371 11.94 18.57 -14.72
C ARG A 371 11.99 17.36 -13.78
N MET A 372 12.05 17.57 -12.47
CA MET A 372 12.01 16.47 -11.50
C MET A 372 10.68 15.72 -11.53
N ARG A 373 9.55 16.44 -11.67
CA ARG A 373 8.21 15.83 -11.78
C ARG A 373 8.03 14.97 -13.02
N ALA A 374 8.66 15.33 -14.14
CA ALA A 374 8.64 14.53 -15.35
C ALA A 374 9.29 13.13 -15.18
N ALA A 375 10.08 12.93 -14.12
CA ALA A 375 10.65 11.63 -13.76
C ALA A 375 9.85 10.87 -12.69
N GLU A 376 8.73 11.40 -12.18
CA GLU A 376 7.85 10.66 -11.23
C GLU A 376 7.15 9.49 -11.92
N VAL A 377 6.78 9.68 -13.19
CA VAL A 377 6.24 8.68 -14.11
C VAL A 377 6.72 9.07 -15.51
N ARG A 378 7.55 8.23 -16.15
CA ARG A 378 7.87 8.38 -17.56
C ARG A 378 7.09 7.33 -18.34
N GLY A 379 6.01 7.75 -18.98
CA GLY A 379 5.09 6.87 -19.69
C GLY A 379 5.73 6.18 -20.90
N ARG A 380 5.45 4.88 -21.02
CA ARG A 380 5.62 3.99 -22.18
C ARG A 380 7.04 3.84 -22.76
N VAL A 381 7.54 2.60 -22.73
CA VAL A 381 8.46 2.10 -23.76
C VAL A 381 7.61 1.35 -24.78
N GLY A 382 7.40 1.97 -25.95
CA GLY A 382 7.06 1.29 -27.21
C GLY A 382 5.61 1.40 -27.69
N ASP A 383 5.46 1.56 -29.01
CA ASP A 383 4.26 1.39 -29.84
C ASP A 383 3.71 -0.06 -29.82
N GLY A 384 3.65 -0.67 -28.65
CA GLY A 384 3.24 -2.05 -28.44
C GLY A 384 1.81 -2.17 -27.93
N ALA A 385 0.84 -1.49 -28.55
CA ALA A 385 -0.54 -1.98 -28.51
C ALA A 385 -0.60 -3.23 -29.40
N GLY A 386 0.05 -4.32 -28.99
CA GLY A 386 0.00 -5.56 -29.72
C GLY A 386 -1.36 -6.22 -29.47
N ARG A 387 -2.08 -6.56 -30.53
CA ARG A 387 -3.17 -7.54 -30.41
C ARG A 387 -2.55 -8.89 -30.07
N LEU A 388 -3.02 -9.53 -29.01
CA LEU A 388 -2.78 -10.96 -28.84
C LEU A 388 -3.38 -11.67 -30.06
N SER A 389 -2.54 -12.27 -30.90
CA SER A 389 -3.02 -13.11 -32.00
C SER A 389 -3.71 -14.33 -31.40
N ARG A 390 -4.85 -14.73 -31.97
CA ARG A 390 -5.53 -15.98 -31.62
C ARG A 390 -4.53 -17.12 -31.78
N SER A 391 -4.13 -17.78 -30.70
CA SER A 391 -3.48 -19.07 -30.80
C SER A 391 -4.48 -20.04 -31.42
N GLN A 392 -4.19 -20.52 -32.62
CA GLN A 392 -4.95 -21.57 -33.27
C GLN A 392 -4.89 -22.82 -32.38
N GLY A 393 -6.04 -23.23 -31.84
CA GLY A 393 -6.24 -24.59 -31.33
C GLY A 393 -6.22 -25.60 -32.48
N PRO A 394 -6.09 -26.91 -32.20
CA PRO A 394 -5.84 -27.92 -33.20
C PRO A 394 -6.98 -27.99 -34.22
N GLU A 395 -6.60 -28.07 -35.49
CA GLU A 395 -7.50 -28.22 -36.64
C GLU A 395 -8.48 -29.37 -36.43
N TYR A 396 -9.75 -29.06 -36.27
CA TYR A 396 -10.83 -29.95 -36.69
C TYR A 396 -11.20 -29.57 -38.13
N GLN A 397 -10.82 -30.42 -39.08
CA GLN A 397 -11.34 -30.38 -40.43
C GLN A 397 -12.85 -30.61 -40.38
N SER A 398 -13.63 -29.62 -40.82
CA SER A 398 -14.99 -29.87 -41.28
C SER A 398 -15.16 -29.23 -42.65
N LEU A 399 -15.51 -30.09 -43.61
CA LEU A 399 -15.80 -29.77 -44.99
C LEU A 399 -17.09 -28.94 -45.10
N SER A 400 -17.08 -27.97 -46.02
CA SER A 400 -18.20 -27.08 -46.34
C SER A 400 -19.37 -27.81 -47.02
N PRO A 401 -20.55 -27.15 -47.06
CA PRO A 401 -21.21 -26.93 -48.34
C PRO A 401 -21.52 -25.44 -48.58
N GLY A 402 -21.42 -25.03 -49.86
CA GLY A 402 -21.63 -23.65 -50.33
C GLY A 402 -23.11 -23.24 -50.51
N PRO A 403 -23.44 -22.39 -51.51
CA PRO A 403 -23.73 -20.98 -51.25
C PRO A 403 -25.15 -20.53 -51.66
N GLY A 404 -25.57 -19.38 -51.10
CA GLY A 404 -26.66 -18.54 -51.61
C GLY A 404 -27.12 -17.57 -50.51
N GLY A 405 -27.28 -16.27 -50.69
CA GLY A 405 -27.20 -15.37 -51.82
C GLY A 405 -27.86 -14.04 -51.41
N ARG A 406 -27.59 -12.97 -52.19
CA ARG A 406 -28.16 -11.59 -52.11
C ARG A 406 -27.54 -10.71 -51.00
N GLY A 407 -26.97 -9.54 -51.23
CA GLY A 407 -26.96 -8.63 -52.38
C GLY A 407 -27.57 -7.28 -51.96
N ALA A 408 -26.75 -6.24 -51.78
CA ALA A 408 -27.06 -4.82 -52.04
C ALA A 408 -25.88 -3.90 -51.62
N THR A 409 -25.26 -3.26 -52.61
CA THR A 409 -24.46 -2.01 -52.55
C THR A 409 -25.40 -0.80 -52.72
N PRO A 410 -25.07 0.43 -52.23
CA PRO A 410 -24.19 1.39 -52.94
C PRO A 410 -23.26 2.21 -52.00
N LEU A 411 -21.98 2.44 -52.34
CA LEU A 411 -21.37 3.60 -53.05
C LEU A 411 -21.49 5.00 -52.38
N PRO A 412 -20.48 5.88 -52.57
CA PRO A 412 -19.93 6.77 -51.54
C PRO A 412 -20.30 8.24 -51.75
N CYS A 413 -20.07 9.10 -50.76
CA CYS A 413 -20.08 10.55 -50.95
C CYS A 413 -18.96 11.26 -50.18
N GLN A 414 -18.38 12.23 -50.88
CA GLN A 414 -17.15 12.97 -50.63
C GLN A 414 -17.30 14.08 -49.59
N TRP A 415 -16.16 14.46 -48.99
CA TRP A 415 -15.94 15.68 -48.21
C TRP A 415 -15.94 16.95 -49.07
N PRO A 416 -16.29 18.10 -48.48
CA PRO A 416 -15.58 19.37 -48.73
C PRO A 416 -15.29 20.12 -47.39
N PRO A 417 -14.56 21.27 -47.37
CA PRO A 417 -13.27 21.36 -46.69
C PRO A 417 -13.24 22.30 -45.45
N ASP A 418 -12.15 22.15 -44.69
CA ASP A 418 -11.50 23.09 -43.77
C ASP A 418 -12.31 24.20 -43.08
N ASN A 419 -12.42 24.07 -41.76
CA ASN A 419 -12.29 25.22 -40.86
C ASN A 419 -11.51 24.81 -39.59
N LYS A 420 -10.46 25.60 -39.29
CA LYS A 420 -9.44 25.45 -38.24
C LYS A 420 -9.98 24.97 -36.87
N PRO A 421 -9.32 24.03 -36.16
CA PRO A 421 -9.67 23.76 -34.78
C PRO A 421 -9.01 24.82 -33.86
N ARG A 422 -9.84 25.57 -33.13
CA ARG A 422 -9.43 26.16 -31.84
C ARG A 422 -9.23 25.00 -30.86
N ALA A 423 -8.07 24.95 -30.21
CA ALA A 423 -7.79 24.00 -29.15
C ALA A 423 -8.84 24.13 -28.02
N PRO A 424 -9.53 23.06 -27.60
CA PRO A 424 -10.28 23.09 -26.37
C PRO A 424 -9.31 22.97 -25.19
N ALA A 425 -9.36 23.94 -24.29
CA ALA A 425 -8.75 23.84 -22.98
C ALA A 425 -9.35 22.63 -22.25
N ALA A 426 -8.53 21.62 -21.96
CA ALA A 426 -8.93 20.47 -21.18
C ALA A 426 -9.25 20.93 -19.74
N LEU A 427 -10.53 20.86 -19.37
CA LEU A 427 -10.95 20.86 -17.97
C LEU A 427 -10.41 19.59 -17.30
N ALA A 428 -9.73 19.77 -16.17
CA ALA A 428 -9.15 18.69 -15.37
C ALA A 428 -10.07 18.31 -14.19
N PRO A 429 -10.54 17.05 -14.07
CA PRO A 429 -11.17 16.55 -12.85
C PRO A 429 -10.20 15.74 -11.96
N ALA A 430 -10.57 15.69 -10.68
CA ALA A 430 -9.84 15.33 -9.47
C ALA A 430 -8.99 14.03 -9.45
N GLY A 431 -7.68 14.23 -9.31
CA GLY A 431 -6.71 13.36 -8.62
C GLY A 431 -5.72 14.27 -7.87
N ALA A 432 -5.19 13.84 -6.72
CA ALA A 432 -4.40 14.62 -5.74
C ALA A 432 -3.78 15.94 -6.27
N ARG A 433 -4.43 17.06 -5.99
CA ARG A 433 -4.04 18.38 -6.51
C ARG A 433 -2.87 18.97 -5.72
N VAL A 434 -1.80 19.30 -6.42
CA VAL A 434 -1.05 20.55 -6.19
C VAL A 434 -1.23 21.39 -7.46
N CYS A 435 -2.19 22.30 -7.45
CA CYS A 435 -2.37 23.27 -8.52
C CYS A 435 -1.52 24.51 -8.24
N THR A 436 -0.85 25.04 -9.26
CA THR A 436 -0.31 26.41 -9.26
C THR A 436 -1.47 27.42 -9.41
N PRO A 437 -1.35 28.66 -8.90
CA PRO A 437 -2.48 29.57 -8.85
C PRO A 437 -2.83 30.09 -10.26
N ARG A 438 -4.09 29.91 -10.67
CA ARG A 438 -4.78 30.75 -11.65
C ARG A 438 -6.19 31.06 -11.15
N GLU A 439 -6.65 32.25 -11.57
CA GLU A 439 -7.79 33.02 -11.06
C GLU A 439 -9.13 32.28 -11.02
N ALA A 440 -9.99 32.76 -10.11
CA ALA A 440 -11.22 32.16 -9.62
C ALA A 440 -12.22 31.70 -10.71
N ALA A 441 -12.81 30.51 -10.51
CA ALA A 441 -13.99 30.04 -11.24
C ALA A 441 -15.18 29.83 -10.29
N ARG A 442 -16.39 30.19 -10.78
CA ARG A 442 -17.69 30.21 -10.07
C ARG A 442 -18.35 28.81 -9.96
N PRO A 443 -19.34 28.62 -9.04
CA PRO A 443 -19.86 27.30 -8.69
C PRO A 443 -21.03 26.85 -9.56
N GLY A 444 -21.04 25.56 -9.90
CA GLY A 444 -22.19 24.86 -10.48
C GLY A 444 -21.85 24.08 -11.73
N ASP A 445 -21.21 22.91 -11.58
CA ASP A 445 -21.30 21.76 -12.48
C ASP A 445 -20.46 20.60 -11.90
N LEU A 446 -21.12 19.64 -11.25
CA LEU A 446 -20.51 18.36 -10.89
C LEU A 446 -21.50 17.25 -11.22
N ALA A 447 -21.23 16.53 -12.32
CA ALA A 447 -21.82 15.23 -12.60
C ALA A 447 -20.88 14.12 -12.05
N PRO A 448 -21.41 12.97 -11.62
CA PRO A 448 -20.59 11.90 -11.03
C PRO A 448 -19.83 11.12 -12.12
N CYS A 449 -18.50 11.16 -12.09
CA CYS A 449 -17.64 10.30 -12.91
C CYS A 449 -17.41 8.94 -12.25
N SER A 450 -17.34 7.89 -13.07
CA SER A 450 -17.14 6.50 -12.65
C SER A 450 -15.69 6.23 -12.18
N ALA A 451 -15.50 5.18 -11.39
CA ALA A 451 -14.21 4.85 -10.75
C ALA A 451 -13.06 4.57 -11.73
N LEU A 452 -13.35 4.23 -13.01
CA LEU A 452 -12.34 4.01 -14.06
C LEU A 452 -11.63 5.31 -14.47
N ASP A 453 -12.31 6.45 -14.45
CA ASP A 453 -11.78 7.74 -14.94
C ASP A 453 -10.77 8.39 -13.97
N GLN A 454 -10.81 8.02 -12.68
CA GLN A 454 -9.92 8.61 -11.66
C GLN A 454 -8.49 8.09 -11.74
N TRP A 455 -8.27 6.89 -12.32
CA TRP A 455 -6.96 6.24 -12.35
C TRP A 455 -6.21 6.39 -13.67
N ALA A 456 -6.93 6.52 -14.77
CA ALA A 456 -6.35 6.73 -16.09
C ALA A 456 -5.55 8.06 -16.15
N GLY A 457 -6.02 9.09 -15.43
CA GLY A 457 -5.32 10.37 -15.27
C GLY A 457 -4.00 10.32 -14.50
N ALA A 458 -3.80 9.36 -13.58
CA ALA A 458 -2.56 9.21 -12.81
C ALA A 458 -1.37 8.70 -13.65
N PHE A 459 -1.67 8.11 -14.81
CA PHE A 459 -0.71 7.53 -15.75
C PHE A 459 -0.78 8.15 -17.17
N GLY A 460 -1.59 9.20 -17.37
CA GLY A 460 -1.75 9.83 -18.67
C GLY A 460 -2.42 8.93 -19.72
N LEU A 461 -3.22 7.96 -19.28
CA LEU A 461 -4.02 7.09 -20.14
C LEU A 461 -5.35 7.81 -20.41
N VAL A 462 -5.42 8.60 -21.47
CA VAL A 462 -6.71 8.98 -22.07
C VAL A 462 -6.87 8.10 -23.30
N GLY A 463 -7.97 7.34 -23.35
CA GLY A 463 -8.36 6.52 -24.51
C GLY A 463 -8.76 7.36 -25.70
#